data_AF-A0A2B0M439-F1
#
_entry.id   AF-A0A2B0M439-F1
#
_cell.length_a   1.000
_cell.length_b   1.000
_cell.length_c   1.000
_cell.angle_alpha   90.00
_cell.angle_beta   90.00
_cell.angle_gamma   90.00
#
_symmetry.space_group_name_H-M   'P 1'
#
loop_
_entity.id
_entity.type
_entity.pdbx_description
1 polymer ?
#
loop_
_entity_poly.entity_id
_entity_poly.type
_entity_poly.pdbx_seq_one_letter_code
_entity_poly.pdbx_strand_id
1 'polypeptide(L)'
;MDTMDTMGRHVIAELWDCDFDKLNDMPFIEQLFVDAALRAGAEVREVAFHKFAPQGVSGVVIISESHLTIHSFPEHGYASIDVYTCGDRIDPNVAAEYIAEGLNAKTRESIELPRGTGSFEIKHRETKAL
;
A
#
# COMPACT_ATOMS: atom_id res chain seq x y z
N MET A 1 8.78 -21.05 24.26
CA MET A 1 7.33 -20.76 24.15
C MET A 1 7.28 -19.56 23.25
N ASP A 2 7.20 -19.81 21.94
CA ASP A 2 7.19 -18.75 20.93
C ASP A 2 5.95 -17.91 21.19
N THR A 3 6.17 -16.73 21.76
CA THR A 3 5.18 -15.67 21.69
C THR A 3 4.94 -15.46 20.20
N MET A 4 3.77 -15.90 19.70
CA MET A 4 3.33 -15.52 18.35
C MET A 4 3.49 -14.01 18.27
N ASP A 5 4.47 -13.57 17.49
CA ASP A 5 4.75 -12.17 17.32
C ASP A 5 3.67 -11.64 16.37
N THR A 6 2.49 -11.40 16.93
CA THR A 6 1.34 -10.82 16.23
C THR A 6 1.60 -9.37 15.80
N MET A 7 2.79 -8.84 16.10
CA MET A 7 3.19 -7.49 15.80
C MET A 7 3.30 -7.29 14.29
N GLY A 8 2.53 -6.34 13.80
CA GLY A 8 2.65 -5.86 12.44
C GLY A 8 2.53 -4.34 12.39
N ARG A 9 2.89 -3.79 11.24
CA ARG A 9 2.86 -2.35 10.97
C ARG A 9 2.02 -2.13 9.73
N HIS A 10 1.00 -1.28 9.85
CA HIS A 10 0.03 -1.03 8.79
C HIS A 10 0.06 0.44 8.40
N VAL A 11 0.61 0.74 7.22
CA VAL A 11 0.56 2.06 6.62
C VAL A 11 -0.71 2.17 5.79
N ILE A 12 -1.57 3.12 6.13
CA ILE A 12 -2.73 3.52 5.34
C ILE A 12 -2.37 4.86 4.71
N ALA A 13 -2.44 4.97 3.38
CA ALA A 13 -2.01 6.16 2.68
C ALA A 13 -2.99 6.64 1.60
N GLU A 14 -3.16 7.95 1.57
CA GLU A 14 -3.92 8.71 0.59
C GLU A 14 -2.94 9.34 -0.40
N LEU A 15 -3.05 9.01 -1.69
CA LEU A 15 -2.18 9.49 -2.75
C LEU A 15 -2.96 10.41 -3.68
N TRP A 16 -2.48 11.65 -3.83
CA TRP A 16 -3.15 12.69 -4.62
C TRP A 16 -2.29 13.19 -5.77
N ASP A 17 -2.97 13.76 -6.77
CA ASP A 17 -2.40 14.27 -8.02
C ASP A 17 -1.57 13.22 -8.76
N CYS A 18 -2.05 11.98 -8.74
CA CYS A 18 -1.45 10.87 -9.46
C CYS A 18 -1.73 10.95 -10.97
N ASP A 19 -0.93 10.23 -11.75
CA ASP A 19 -1.08 10.14 -13.20
C ASP A 19 -2.32 9.31 -13.58
N PHE A 20 -3.21 9.89 -14.39
CA PHE A 20 -4.46 9.26 -14.81
C PHE A 20 -4.24 7.92 -15.53
N ASP A 21 -3.30 7.86 -16.47
CA ASP A 21 -3.07 6.68 -17.30
C ASP A 21 -2.53 5.54 -16.44
N LYS A 22 -1.65 5.87 -15.48
CA LYS A 22 -1.14 4.90 -14.50
C LYS A 22 -2.23 4.39 -13.57
N LEU A 23 -3.10 5.26 -13.06
CA LEU A 23 -4.21 4.86 -12.19
C LEU A 23 -5.23 3.96 -12.90
N ASN A 24 -5.28 4.00 -14.22
CA ASN A 24 -6.22 3.22 -15.03
C ASN A 24 -5.58 2.02 -15.76
N ASP A 25 -4.29 1.75 -15.54
CA ASP A 25 -3.57 0.63 -16.14
C ASP A 25 -3.41 -0.52 -15.13
N MET A 26 -4.28 -1.52 -15.24
CA MET A 26 -4.31 -2.66 -14.31
C MET A 26 -3.02 -3.50 -14.38
N PRO A 27 -2.50 -3.92 -15.55
CA PRO A 27 -1.20 -4.58 -15.64
C PRO A 27 -0.06 -3.79 -14.99
N PHE A 28 -0.01 -2.47 -15.20
CA PHE A 28 1.00 -1.62 -14.57
C PHE A 28 0.88 -1.62 -13.04
N ILE A 29 -0.35 -1.42 -12.51
CA ILE A 29 -0.59 -1.40 -11.06
C ILE A 29 -0.25 -2.75 -10.42
N GLU A 30 -0.63 -3.86 -11.05
CA GLU A 30 -0.31 -5.20 -10.56
C GLU A 30 1.21 -5.39 -10.42
N GLN A 31 1.97 -5.05 -11.47
CA GLN A 31 3.43 -5.15 -11.42
C GLN A 31 4.04 -4.21 -10.38
N LEU A 32 3.54 -2.96 -10.30
CA LEU A 32 3.99 -1.97 -9.33
C LEU A 32 3.84 -2.48 -7.90
N PHE A 33 2.72 -3.11 -7.57
CA PHE A 33 2.44 -3.64 -6.23
C PHE A 33 3.25 -4.89 -5.90
N VAL A 34 3.47 -5.78 -6.87
CA VAL A 34 4.37 -6.93 -6.72
C VAL A 34 5.79 -6.45 -6.44
N ASP A 35 6.29 -5.50 -7.23
CA ASP A 35 7.62 -4.93 -7.05
C ASP A 35 7.76 -4.20 -5.70
N ALA A 36 6.70 -3.51 -5.26
CA ALA A 36 6.66 -2.86 -3.94
C ALA A 36 6.83 -3.88 -2.80
N ALA A 37 6.10 -4.99 -2.86
CA ALA A 37 6.21 -6.07 -1.88
C ALA A 37 7.62 -6.67 -1.85
N LEU A 38 8.19 -6.98 -3.02
CA LEU A 38 9.54 -7.53 -3.15
C LEU A 38 10.61 -6.56 -2.65
N ARG A 39 10.47 -5.26 -2.95
CA ARG A 39 11.39 -4.21 -2.51
C ARG A 39 11.36 -3.99 -0.99
N ALA A 40 10.20 -4.17 -0.36
CA ALA A 40 10.09 -4.19 1.09
C ALA A 40 10.68 -5.46 1.73
N GLY A 41 11.05 -6.47 0.93
CA GLY A 41 11.57 -7.74 1.40
C GLY A 41 10.48 -8.76 1.78
N ALA A 42 9.24 -8.54 1.33
CA ALA A 42 8.14 -9.47 1.55
C ALA A 42 8.12 -10.59 0.51
N GLU A 43 7.54 -11.73 0.89
CA GLU A 43 7.31 -12.87 -0.01
C GLU A 43 5.85 -12.82 -0.50
N VAL A 44 5.67 -12.73 -1.81
CA VAL A 44 4.35 -12.72 -2.47
C VAL A 44 3.76 -14.13 -2.49
N ARG A 45 2.49 -14.25 -2.08
CA ARG A 45 1.72 -15.51 -2.07
C ARG A 45 0.70 -15.55 -3.19
N GLU A 46 -0.12 -14.52 -3.30
CA GLU A 46 -1.20 -14.43 -4.28
C GLU A 46 -1.38 -12.98 -4.74
N VAL A 47 -1.89 -12.81 -5.96
CA VAL A 47 -2.21 -11.51 -6.54
C VAL A 47 -3.59 -11.56 -7.16
N ALA A 48 -4.40 -10.51 -6.95
CA ALA A 48 -5.71 -10.39 -7.55
C ALA A 48 -6.03 -8.92 -7.84
N PHE A 49 -6.29 -8.61 -9.10
CA PHE A 49 -6.61 -7.26 -9.57
C PHE A 49 -7.86 -7.27 -10.44
N HIS A 50 -8.62 -6.17 -10.37
CA HIS A 50 -9.84 -5.97 -11.15
C HIS A 50 -9.89 -4.54 -11.67
N LYS A 51 -10.08 -4.41 -12.99
CA LYS A 51 -10.33 -3.12 -13.66
C LYS A 51 -11.84 -2.90 -13.81
N PHE A 52 -12.32 -1.75 -13.34
CA PHE A 52 -13.71 -1.34 -13.47
C PHE A 52 -13.97 -0.62 -14.79
N ALA A 53 -15.27 -0.57 -15.15
CA ALA A 53 -15.77 0.27 -16.23
C ALA A 53 -16.51 1.49 -15.62
N PRO A 54 -16.28 2.72 -16.11
CA PRO A 54 -15.43 3.05 -17.25
C PRO A 54 -13.92 3.07 -16.96
N GLN A 55 -13.52 3.14 -15.69
CA GLN A 55 -12.12 3.27 -15.28
C GLN A 55 -11.91 2.89 -13.80
N GLY A 56 -10.65 2.82 -13.39
CA GLY A 56 -10.24 2.52 -12.01
C GLY A 56 -9.92 1.05 -11.80
N VAL A 57 -9.12 0.80 -10.76
CA VAL A 57 -8.56 -0.52 -10.43
C VAL A 57 -8.65 -0.76 -8.93
N SER A 58 -9.13 -1.94 -8.55
CA SER A 58 -8.93 -2.47 -7.21
C SER A 58 -7.99 -3.65 -7.28
N GLY A 59 -7.12 -3.80 -6.29
CA GLY A 59 -6.29 -4.99 -6.21
C GLY A 59 -5.63 -5.24 -4.87
N VAL A 60 -5.13 -6.46 -4.75
CA VAL A 60 -4.45 -6.97 -3.57
C VAL A 60 -3.27 -7.84 -3.97
N VAL A 61 -2.16 -7.64 -3.26
CA VAL A 61 -1.04 -8.58 -3.20
C VAL A 61 -1.03 -9.16 -1.80
N ILE A 62 -1.32 -10.46 -1.68
CA ILE A 62 -1.24 -11.20 -0.43
C ILE A 62 0.22 -11.59 -0.23
N ILE A 63 0.75 -11.24 0.93
CA ILE A 63 2.08 -11.65 1.41
C ILE A 63 1.92 -12.51 2.66
N SER A 64 2.96 -13.25 3.07
CA SER A 64 2.93 -14.29 4.12
C SER A 64 1.76 -14.22 5.14
N GLU A 65 1.68 -13.16 5.96
CA GLU A 65 0.59 -13.00 6.95
C GLU A 65 -0.07 -11.61 6.90
N SER A 66 -0.01 -10.93 5.75
CA SER A 66 -0.49 -9.53 5.58
C SER A 66 -0.75 -9.20 4.10
N HIS A 67 -0.77 -7.93 3.70
CA HIS A 67 -1.19 -7.54 2.34
C HIS A 67 -0.76 -6.13 1.93
N LEU A 68 -0.71 -5.91 0.62
CA LEU A 68 -0.72 -4.59 0.00
C LEU A 68 -1.99 -4.45 -0.83
N THR A 69 -2.76 -3.37 -0.69
CA THR A 69 -3.99 -3.12 -1.46
C THR A 69 -4.04 -1.73 -2.07
N ILE A 70 -4.84 -1.60 -3.14
CA ILE A 70 -5.12 -0.33 -3.81
C ILE A 70 -6.56 -0.25 -4.27
N HIS A 71 -7.12 0.96 -4.17
CA HIS A 71 -8.28 1.41 -4.92
C HIS A 71 -7.95 2.72 -5.65
N SER A 72 -8.02 2.73 -6.98
CA SER A 72 -7.74 3.92 -7.79
C SER A 72 -9.01 4.59 -8.33
N PHE A 73 -8.97 5.91 -8.38
CA PHE A 73 -10.01 6.79 -8.92
C PHE A 73 -9.36 7.77 -9.91
N PRO A 74 -9.11 7.33 -11.16
CA PRO A 74 -8.36 8.11 -12.16
C PRO A 74 -8.94 9.52 -12.40
N GLU A 75 -10.27 9.67 -12.40
CA GLU A 75 -10.97 10.95 -12.61
C GLU A 75 -10.68 12.00 -11.53
N HIS A 76 -10.18 11.56 -10.37
CA HIS A 76 -9.81 12.41 -9.25
C HIS A 76 -8.29 12.49 -9.05
N GLY A 77 -7.48 11.83 -9.89
CA GLY A 77 -6.03 11.71 -9.68
C GLY A 77 -5.69 11.08 -8.33
N TYR A 78 -6.53 10.16 -7.84
CA TYR A 78 -6.50 9.67 -6.46
C TYR A 78 -6.34 8.15 -6.38
N ALA A 79 -5.58 7.69 -5.39
CA ALA A 79 -5.57 6.30 -4.94
C ALA A 79 -5.50 6.22 -3.41
N SER A 80 -6.31 5.33 -2.82
CA SER A 80 -6.06 4.84 -1.47
C SER A 80 -5.26 3.55 -1.53
N ILE A 81 -4.25 3.45 -0.67
CA ILE A 81 -3.42 2.26 -0.55
C ILE A 81 -3.28 1.84 0.91
N ASP A 82 -3.16 0.54 1.11
CA ASP A 82 -2.81 -0.06 2.39
C ASP A 82 -1.56 -0.90 2.19
N VAL A 83 -0.56 -0.73 3.07
CA VAL A 83 0.63 -1.57 3.14
C VAL A 83 0.73 -2.11 4.54
N TYR A 84 0.27 -3.35 4.70
CA TYR A 84 0.33 -4.09 5.96
C TYR A 84 1.43 -5.13 5.87
N THR A 85 2.37 -5.10 6.83
CA THR A 85 3.45 -6.08 6.94
C THR A 85 3.59 -6.61 8.36
N CYS A 86 4.00 -7.87 8.51
CA CYS A 86 4.26 -8.50 9.82
C CYS A 86 5.76 -8.54 10.14
N GLY A 87 6.09 -8.43 11.43
CA GLY A 87 7.46 -8.48 11.94
C GLY A 87 8.27 -7.19 11.75
N ASP A 88 9.39 -7.10 12.46
CA ASP A 88 10.21 -5.88 12.54
C ASP A 88 11.17 -5.64 11.36
N ARG A 89 11.34 -6.66 10.50
CA ARG A 89 12.34 -6.61 9.43
C ARG A 89 11.87 -5.90 8.16
N ILE A 90 10.55 -5.79 7.99
CA ILE A 90 9.93 -5.23 6.80
C ILE A 90 9.39 -3.84 7.17
N ASP A 91 9.88 -2.81 6.47
CA ASP A 91 9.35 -1.46 6.64
C ASP A 91 8.26 -1.18 5.59
N PRO A 92 6.97 -1.12 5.98
CA PRO A 92 5.87 -0.87 5.04
C PRO A 92 5.98 0.51 4.37
N ASN A 93 6.72 1.46 4.95
CA ASN A 93 6.93 2.76 4.32
C ASN A 93 7.75 2.67 3.02
N VAL A 94 8.62 1.67 2.86
CA VAL A 94 9.40 1.46 1.64
C VAL A 94 8.50 1.10 0.47
N ALA A 95 7.55 0.18 0.69
CA ALA A 95 6.56 -0.18 -0.33
C ALA A 95 5.61 0.99 -0.63
N ALA A 96 5.10 1.67 0.41
CA ALA A 96 4.20 2.80 0.22
C ALA A 96 4.87 3.96 -0.55
N GLU A 97 6.15 4.23 -0.30
CA GLU A 97 6.93 5.24 -1.05
C GLU A 97 7.09 4.85 -2.51
N TYR A 98 7.49 3.60 -2.76
CA TYR A 98 7.67 3.09 -4.12
C TYR A 98 6.38 3.12 -4.94
N ILE A 99 5.24 2.80 -4.31
CA ILE A 99 3.93 2.90 -4.96
C ILE A 99 3.61 4.36 -5.29
N ALA A 100 3.83 5.29 -4.35
CA ALA A 100 3.55 6.71 -4.57
C ALA A 100 4.42 7.30 -5.71
N GLU A 101 5.71 6.99 -5.73
CA GLU A 101 6.62 7.33 -6.83
C GLU A 101 6.14 6.70 -8.15
N GLY A 102 5.78 5.42 -8.11
CA GLY A 102 5.29 4.66 -9.26
C GLY A 102 4.03 5.29 -9.88
N LEU A 103 3.10 5.76 -9.07
CA LEU A 103 1.87 6.43 -9.51
C LEU A 103 2.04 7.93 -9.84
N ASN A 104 3.26 8.48 -9.72
CA ASN A 104 3.57 9.90 -9.85
C ASN A 104 2.77 10.81 -8.90
N ALA A 105 2.38 10.31 -7.73
CA ALA A 105 1.65 11.11 -6.74
C ALA A 105 2.45 12.38 -6.37
N LYS A 106 1.78 13.52 -6.20
CA LYS A 106 2.42 14.76 -5.71
C LYS A 106 2.31 14.92 -4.21
N THR A 107 1.27 14.33 -3.64
CA THR A 107 1.05 14.35 -2.20
C THR A 107 0.78 12.95 -1.72
N ARG A 108 1.42 12.59 -0.60
CA ARG A 108 1.11 11.39 0.17
C ARG A 108 0.80 11.79 1.60
N GLU A 109 -0.41 11.50 2.03
CA GLU A 109 -0.79 11.52 3.43
C GLU A 109 -0.84 10.10 3.94
N SER A 110 -0.31 9.83 5.13
CA SER A 110 -0.35 8.47 5.65
C SER A 110 -0.33 8.43 7.17
N ILE A 111 -1.01 7.43 7.71
CA ILE A 111 -0.90 7.03 9.11
C ILE A 111 -0.26 5.65 9.18
N GLU A 112 0.46 5.40 10.27
CA GLU A 112 1.01 4.08 10.56
C GLU A 112 0.36 3.55 11.85
N LEU A 113 -0.23 2.36 11.74
CA LEU A 113 -0.95 1.71 12.82
C LEU A 113 -0.19 0.44 13.25
N PRO A 114 0.19 0.31 14.53
CA PRO A 114 0.65 -0.97 15.04
C PRO A 114 -0.52 -1.96 15.09
N ARG A 115 -0.26 -3.21 14.73
CA ARG A 115 -1.22 -4.32 14.70
C ARG A 115 -0.78 -5.39 15.68
N GLY A 116 -1.75 -6.01 16.36
CA GLY A 116 -1.50 -7.12 17.28
C GLY A 116 -0.80 -6.76 18.60
N THR A 117 -0.79 -5.48 19.01
CA THR A 117 -0.17 -5.00 20.27
C THR A 117 -1.20 -4.71 21.39
N GLY A 118 -2.48 -5.07 21.20
CA GLY A 118 -3.56 -4.73 22.13
C GLY A 118 -4.20 -3.37 21.82
N SER A 119 -4.23 -2.47 22.79
CA SER A 119 -4.66 -1.07 22.59
C SER A 119 -3.61 -0.30 21.78
N PHE A 120 -4.04 0.45 20.77
CA PHE A 120 -3.15 1.31 19.97
C PHE A 120 -3.58 2.78 20.07
N GLU A 121 -2.59 3.68 20.04
CA GLU A 121 -2.80 5.11 19.90
C GLU A 121 -2.46 5.53 18.47
N ILE A 122 -3.33 6.31 17.84
CA ILE A 122 -3.06 6.88 16.52
C ILE A 122 -2.29 8.17 16.71
N LYS A 123 -1.02 8.18 16.33
CA LYS A 123 -0.23 9.42 16.25
C LYS A 123 -0.42 10.01 14.87
N HIS A 124 -1.08 11.16 14.78
CA HIS A 124 -1.21 11.91 13.53
C HIS A 124 0.19 12.31 13.07
N ARG A 125 0.57 11.95 11.84
CA ARG A 125 1.83 12.38 11.22
C ARG A 125 1.52 13.28 10.03
N GLU A 126 2.38 14.28 9.82
CA GLU A 126 2.20 15.37 8.87
C GLU A 126 2.17 14.90 7.40
N THR A 127 1.35 15.59 6.60
CA THR A 127 1.32 15.57 5.14
C THR A 127 2.73 15.79 4.58
N LYS A 128 3.17 14.93 3.66
CA LYS A 128 4.42 15.12 2.92
C LYS A 128 4.12 15.42 1.46
N ALA A 129 4.64 16.54 0.97
CA ALA A 129 4.82 16.76 -0.46
C ALA A 129 5.95 15.83 -0.94
N LEU A 130 5.72 15.14 -2.06
CA LEU A 130 6.66 14.20 -2.68
C LEU A 130 7.55 14.92 -3.72
#